data_AF-A0A2V8X259-F1
#
_entry.id   AF-A0A2V8X259-F1
#
_cell.length_a   1.000
_cell.length_b   1.000
_cell.length_c   1.000
_cell.angle_alpha   90.00
_cell.angle_beta   90.00
_cell.angle_gamma   90.00
#
_symmetry.space_group_name_H-M   'P 1'
#
loop_
_entity.id
_entity.type
_entity.pdbx_description
1 polymer ?
#
loop_
_entity_poly.entity_id
_entity_poly.type
_entity_poly.pdbx_seq_one_letter_code
_entity_poly.pdbx_strand_id
1 'polypeptide(L)'
;RNMTAIDATGLGAIRDLADTLHDSGRSLLLCGAREQPSQLMKQAEFERHVGAENICGSISEALQRAAEVYRLHHTDKAPDQLTPAR
;
A
#
# COMPACT_ATOMS: atom_id res chain seq x y z
N ARG A 1 -11.13 -4.96 8.73
CA ARG A 1 -11.17 -6.26 8.02
C ARG A 1 -12.59 -6.45 7.47
N ASN A 2 -13.00 -5.62 6.51
CA ASN A 2 -14.42 -5.52 6.10
C ASN A 2 -14.63 -5.86 4.62
N MET A 3 -13.55 -6.12 3.88
CA MET A 3 -13.61 -6.55 2.49
C MET A 3 -13.84 -8.07 2.46
N THR A 4 -15.10 -8.47 2.29
CA THR A 4 -15.52 -9.88 2.21
C THR A 4 -15.38 -10.45 0.80
N ALA A 5 -15.50 -9.62 -0.23
CA ALA A 5 -15.22 -9.93 -1.62
C ALA A 5 -14.78 -8.66 -2.37
N ILE A 6 -13.91 -8.81 -3.36
CA ILE A 6 -13.56 -7.77 -4.34
C ILE A 6 -13.63 -8.41 -5.73
N ASP A 7 -14.28 -7.74 -6.67
CA ASP A 7 -14.38 -8.20 -8.06
C ASP A 7 -13.25 -7.59 -8.91
N ALA A 8 -13.16 -7.99 -10.18
CA ALA A 8 -12.14 -7.49 -11.10
C ALA A 8 -12.19 -5.96 -11.25
N THR A 9 -13.40 -5.38 -11.21
CA THR A 9 -13.62 -3.93 -11.31
C THR A 9 -13.05 -3.20 -10.10
N GLY A 10 -13.37 -3.65 -8.89
CA GLY A 10 -12.84 -3.09 -7.67
C GLY A 10 -11.32 -3.18 -7.61
N LEU A 11 -10.75 -4.29 -8.07
CA LEU A 11 -9.31 -4.45 -8.13
C LEU A 11 -8.65 -3.51 -9.15
N GLY A 12 -9.28 -3.32 -10.31
CA GLY A 12 -8.85 -2.35 -11.32
C GLY A 12 -8.81 -0.93 -10.75
N ALA A 13 -9.84 -0.52 -10.00
CA ALA A 13 -9.87 0.80 -9.37
C ALA A 13 -8.75 0.99 -8.33
N ILE A 14 -8.39 -0.04 -7.57
CA ILE A 14 -7.27 0.04 -6.62
C ILE A 14 -5.93 0.16 -7.38
N ARG A 15 -5.78 -0.49 -8.54
CA ARG A 15 -4.57 -0.37 -9.37
C ARG A 15 -4.41 1.04 -9.90
N ASP A 16 -5.48 1.59 -10.48
CA ASP A 16 -5.46 2.94 -11.04
C ASP A 16 -5.16 3.99 -9.93
N LEU A 17 -5.66 3.74 -8.71
CA LEU A 17 -5.29 4.52 -7.53
C LEU A 17 -3.80 4.37 -7.16
N ALA A 18 -3.25 3.15 -7.21
CA ALA A 18 -1.83 2.91 -6.94
C ALA A 18 -0.94 3.69 -7.92
N ASP A 19 -1.27 3.64 -9.21
CA ASP A 19 -0.55 4.37 -10.26
C ASP A 19 -0.64 5.89 -10.02
N THR A 20 -1.84 6.40 -9.73
CA THR A 20 -2.04 7.83 -9.43
C THR A 20 -1.24 8.27 -8.20
N LEU A 21 -1.17 7.44 -7.15
CA LEU A 21 -0.40 7.75 -5.96
C LEU A 21 1.10 7.76 -6.27
N HIS A 22 1.58 6.77 -7.03
CA HIS A 22 2.97 6.67 -7.43
C HIS A 22 3.42 7.91 -8.23
N ASP A 23 2.64 8.33 -9.22
CA ASP A 23 2.90 9.54 -10.02
C ASP A 23 2.94 10.81 -9.16
N SER A 24 2.21 10.84 -8.05
CA SER A 24 2.21 11.95 -7.10
C SER A 24 3.32 11.89 -6.04
N GLY A 25 4.22 10.90 -6.10
CA GLY A 25 5.28 10.68 -5.10
C GLY A 25 4.77 10.12 -3.78
N ARG A 26 3.61 9.46 -3.78
CA ARG A 26 2.99 8.83 -2.61
C ARG A 26 2.98 7.32 -2.77
N SER A 27 2.99 6.60 -1.66
CA SER A 27 2.95 5.13 -1.68
C SER A 27 1.62 4.61 -1.16
N LEU A 28 1.13 3.54 -1.80
CA LEU A 28 0.01 2.74 -1.31
C LEU A 28 0.57 1.53 -0.55
N LEU A 29 -0.03 1.19 0.59
CA LEU A 29 0.27 -0.06 1.31
C LEU A 29 -1.03 -0.85 1.48
N LEU A 30 -0.96 -2.15 1.22
CA LEU A 30 -2.10 -3.06 1.33
C LEU A 30 -1.84 -4.07 2.44
N CYS A 31 -2.84 -4.27 3.30
CA CYS A 31 -2.76 -5.30 4.34
C CYS A 31 -4.11 -5.94 4.63
N GLY A 32 -4.09 -7.17 5.15
CA GLY A 32 -5.29 -7.86 5.58
C GLY A 32 -6.21 -8.32 4.44
N ALA A 33 -5.66 -8.47 3.22
CA ALA A 33 -6.34 -9.13 2.12
C ALA A 33 -6.67 -10.58 2.51
N ARG A 34 -7.93 -10.99 2.33
CA ARG A 34 -8.36 -12.38 2.51
C ARG A 34 -7.87 -13.22 1.32
N GLU A 35 -7.94 -14.54 1.43
CA GLU A 35 -7.36 -15.48 0.47
C GLU A 35 -7.76 -15.21 -0.99
N GLN A 36 -9.05 -14.98 -1.26
CA GLN A 36 -9.56 -14.63 -2.59
C GLN A 36 -9.01 -13.28 -3.11
N PRO A 37 -9.13 -12.15 -2.38
CA PRO A 37 -8.46 -10.89 -2.74
C PRO A 37 -6.95 -11.02 -2.99
N SER A 38 -6.24 -11.79 -2.15
CA SER A 38 -4.79 -11.98 -2.29
C SER A 38 -4.42 -12.72 -3.57
N GLN A 39 -5.21 -13.72 -3.97
CA GLN A 39 -5.01 -14.44 -5.23
C GLN A 39 -5.26 -13.55 -6.45
N LEU A 40 -6.33 -12.73 -6.40
CA LEU A 40 -6.63 -11.79 -7.48
C LEU A 40 -5.57 -10.69 -7.60
N MET A 41 -5.05 -10.18 -6.48
CA MET A 41 -3.93 -9.24 -6.48
C MET A 41 -2.68 -9.83 -7.15
N LYS A 42 -2.35 -11.09 -6.86
CA LYS A 42 -1.25 -11.79 -7.58
C LYS A 42 -1.51 -11.89 -9.08
N GLN A 43 -2.74 -12.20 -9.49
CA GLN A 43 -3.11 -12.31 -10.91
C GLN A 43 -3.06 -10.97 -11.65
N ALA A 44 -3.38 -9.88 -10.97
CA ALA A 44 -3.31 -8.53 -11.51
C ALA A 44 -1.89 -7.92 -11.45
N GLU A 45 -0.87 -8.72 -11.11
CA GLU A 45 0.52 -8.28 -10.94
C GLU A 45 0.65 -7.07 -10.01
N PHE A 46 -0.19 -6.97 -8.97
CA PHE A 46 -0.31 -5.75 -8.15
C PHE A 46 1.01 -5.27 -7.55
N GLU A 47 1.92 -6.19 -7.29
CA GLU A 47 3.28 -5.95 -6.83
C GLU A 47 4.10 -5.06 -7.77
N ARG A 48 3.80 -5.01 -9.07
CA ARG A 48 4.45 -4.11 -10.04
C ARG A 48 4.02 -2.64 -9.87
N HIS A 49 2.79 -2.43 -9.38
CA HIS A 49 2.17 -1.11 -9.24
C HIS A 49 2.42 -0.56 -7.84
N VAL A 50 2.26 -1.41 -6.82
CA VAL A 50 2.33 -1.04 -5.41
C VAL A 50 3.73 -1.25 -4.83
N GLY A 51 4.54 -2.13 -5.42
CA GLY A 51 5.79 -2.64 -4.84
C GLY A 51 5.53 -3.87 -3.97
N ALA A 52 6.29 -4.94 -4.19
CA ALA A 52 6.10 -6.21 -3.47
C ALA A 52 6.21 -6.05 -1.94
N GLU A 53 7.12 -5.20 -1.47
CA GLU A 53 7.33 -4.86 -0.06
C GLU A 53 6.18 -4.09 0.60
N ASN A 54 5.28 -3.52 -0.21
CA ASN A 54 4.13 -2.75 0.26
C ASN A 54 2.84 -3.61 0.35
N ILE A 55 2.94 -4.92 0.08
CA ILE A 55 1.89 -5.91 0.34
C ILE A 55 2.23 -6.63 1.66
N CYS A 56 1.54 -6.25 2.73
CA CYS A 56 1.84 -6.69 4.08
C CYS A 56 0.82 -7.72 4.60
N GLY A 57 1.27 -8.67 5.44
CA GLY A 57 0.41 -9.70 6.01
C GLY A 57 -0.51 -9.17 7.13
N SER A 58 -0.10 -8.09 7.79
CA SER A 58 -0.82 -7.51 8.93
C SER A 58 -0.81 -5.98 8.93
N ILE A 59 -1.72 -5.38 9.71
CA ILE A 59 -1.75 -3.93 9.95
C ILE A 59 -0.45 -3.45 10.61
N SER A 60 0.13 -4.26 11.50
CA SER A 60 1.37 -3.92 12.21
C SER A 60 2.55 -3.85 11.24
N GLU A 61 2.67 -4.85 10.34
CA GLU A 61 3.70 -4.83 9.28
C GLU A 61 3.51 -3.64 8.35
N ALA A 62 2.27 -3.32 7.96
CA ALA A 62 1.99 -2.16 7.12
C ALA A 62 2.39 -0.84 7.78
N LEU A 63 2.15 -0.68 9.09
CA LEU A 63 2.58 0.51 9.83
C LEU A 63 4.11 0.63 9.93
N GLN A 64 4.81 -0.49 10.13
CA GLN A 64 6.28 -0.50 10.12
C GLN A 64 6.82 -0.10 8.75
N ARG A 65 6.28 -0.68 7.68
CA ARG A 65 6.64 -0.36 6.31
C ARG A 65 6.33 1.10 5.96
N ALA A 66 5.18 1.61 6.38
CA ALA A 66 4.82 3.02 6.18
C ALA A 66 5.86 3.95 6.83
N ALA A 67 6.36 3.62 8.02
CA ALA A 67 7.40 4.40 8.69
C ALA A 67 8.76 4.35 7.96
N GLU A 68 9.09 3.25 7.28
CA GLU A 68 10.28 3.15 6.41
C GLU A 68 10.14 4.02 5.16
N VAL A 69 9.03 3.83 4.43
CA VAL A 69 8.70 4.59 3.23
C VAL A 69 8.69 6.09 3.54
N TYR A 70 8.03 6.48 4.63
CA TYR A 70 7.98 7.86 5.05
C TYR A 70 9.37 8.44 5.34
N ARG A 71 10.25 7.70 6.02
CA ARG A 71 11.65 8.11 6.24
C ARG A 71 12.44 8.25 4.93
N LEU A 72 12.27 7.32 3.98
CA LEU A 72 12.95 7.37 2.67
C LEU A 72 12.54 8.62 1.87
N HIS A 73 11.27 9.01 1.91
CA HIS A 73 10.77 10.19 1.22
C HIS A 73 11.07 11.51 1.96
N HIS A 74 11.45 11.45 3.24
CA HIS A 74 11.70 12.62 4.09
C HIS A 74 13.10 12.60 4.71
N THR A 75 14.11 12.07 4.00
CA THR A 75 15.50 11.96 4.47
C THR A 75 16.12 13.30 4.90
N ASP A 76 15.59 14.43 4.42
CA ASP A 76 16.01 15.78 4.79
C ASP A 76 15.32 16.37 6.04
N LYS A 77 14.32 15.68 6.61
CA LYS A 77 13.62 16.14 7.83
C LYS A 77 14.13 15.42 9.08
N ALA A 78 14.40 16.19 10.13
CA ALA A 78 14.78 15.66 11.44
C ALA A 78 13.66 14.76 12.01
N PRO A 79 13.98 13.69 12.77
CA PRO A 79 13.01 12.73 13.37
C PRO A 79 11.81 13.37 14.08
N ASP A 80 12.06 14.51 14.73
CA ASP A 80 11.07 15.30 15.47
C ASP A 80 10.01 15.96 14.56
N GLN A 81 10.31 16.14 13.27
CA GLN A 81 9.40 16.69 12.26
C GLN A 81 8.66 15.61 11.45
N LEU A 82 8.86 14.33 11.77
CA LEU A 82 8.19 13.20 11.13
C LEU A 82 6.84 12.85 11.78
N THR A 83 6.20 13.79 12.47
CA THR A 83 4.82 13.59 12.95
C THR A 83 3.83 13.66 11.78
N PRO A 84 2.99 12.63 11.56
CA PRO A 84 1.95 12.70 10.54
C PRO A 84 0.98 13.82 10.92
N ALA A 85 0.70 14.73 9.98
CA ALA A 85 -0.35 15.73 10.16
C ALA A 85 -1.68 15.02 10.47
N ARG A 86 -2.32 15.41 11.57
CA ARG A 86 -3.60 14.87 12.02
C ARG A 86 -4.73 15.16 11.03
#